data_AF-A0A380F9M1-F1
#
_entry.id   AF-A0A380F9M1-F1
#
_cell.length_a   1.000
_cell.length_b   1.000
_cell.length_c   1.000
_cell.angle_alpha   90.00
_cell.angle_beta   90.00
_cell.angle_gamma   90.00
#
_symmetry.space_group_name_H-M   'P 1'
#
loop_
_entity.id
_entity.type
_entity.pdbx_description
1 polymer ?
#
loop_
_entity_poly.entity_id
_entity_poly.type
_entity_poly.pdbx_seq_one_letter_code
_entity_poly.pdbx_strand_id
1 'polypeptide(L)'
;MGKVKELAKDEDIDLEIKQFSDYNVPNKALSDGDIDMNAFQHFAFLNEYKKAHKDADISAVSTTVLAPLGIYSDDIKDIKKVKNGAKVIVAK
;
A
#
# COMPACT_ATOMS: atom_id res chain seq x y z
N MET A 1 6.32 1.37 11.27
CA MET A 1 6.75 2.75 11.61
C MET A 1 7.07 3.01 13.09
N GLY A 2 6.69 2.16 14.05
CA GLY A 2 6.93 2.46 15.48
C GLY A 2 8.38 2.83 15.82
N LYS A 3 9.36 2.08 15.30
CA LYS A 3 10.78 2.39 15.50
C LYS A 3 11.24 3.67 14.81
N VAL A 4 10.68 4.01 13.64
CA VAL A 4 11.00 5.27 12.94
C VAL A 4 10.49 6.47 13.76
N LYS A 5 9.28 6.38 14.32
CA LYS A 5 8.75 7.42 15.21
C LYS A 5 9.62 7.63 16.45
N GLU A 6 10.15 6.55 17.02
CA GLU A 6 11.04 6.62 18.18
C GLU A 6 12.32 7.39 17.84
N LEU A 7 13.01 7.00 16.74
CA LEU A 7 14.26 7.62 16.31
C LEU A 7 14.09 9.07 15.81
N ALA A 8 12.95 9.38 15.19
CA ALA A 8 12.66 10.73 14.68
C ALA A 8 12.63 11.79 15.78
N LYS A 9 12.26 11.41 17.02
CA LYS A 9 12.26 12.33 18.16
C LYS A 9 13.65 12.82 18.53
N ASP A 10 14.68 11.99 18.32
CA ASP A 10 16.07 12.36 18.59
C ASP A 10 16.59 13.41 17.59
N GLU A 11 15.89 13.56 16.46
CA GLU A 11 16.16 14.53 15.40
C GLU A 11 15.17 15.72 15.42
N ASP A 12 14.45 15.93 16.53
CA ASP A 12 13.42 16.97 16.70
C ASP A 12 12.26 16.90 15.66
N ILE A 13 11.96 15.70 15.15
CA ILE A 13 10.85 15.45 14.22
C ILE A 13 9.68 14.78 14.96
N ASP A 14 8.53 15.45 15.05
CA ASP A 14 7.29 14.84 15.55
C ASP A 14 6.56 14.09 14.44
N LEU A 15 6.65 12.77 14.48
CA LEU A 15 6.03 11.89 13.48
C LEU A 15 4.66 11.40 13.96
N GLU A 16 3.59 11.78 13.25
CA GLU A 16 2.25 11.23 13.42
C GLU A 16 2.00 10.06 12.45
N ILE A 17 1.40 8.96 12.95
CA ILE A 17 1.03 7.81 12.12
C ILE A 17 -0.49 7.81 11.93
N LYS A 18 -0.94 8.23 10.75
CA LYS A 18 -2.35 8.17 10.35
C LYS A 18 -2.64 6.84 9.63
N GLN A 19 -3.56 6.06 10.17
CA GLN A 19 -4.00 4.80 9.55
C GLN A 19 -5.25 5.02 8.70
N PHE A 20 -5.28 4.37 7.54
CA PHE A 20 -6.42 4.36 6.63
C PHE A 20 -6.96 2.94 6.48
N SER A 21 -8.27 2.80 6.32
CA SER A 21 -8.95 1.51 6.20
C SER A 21 -8.89 0.91 4.79
N ASP A 22 -8.55 1.70 3.78
CA ASP A 22 -8.51 1.27 2.37
C ASP A 22 -7.44 1.99 1.55
N TYR A 23 -7.25 1.53 0.31
CA TYR A 23 -6.19 1.96 -0.60
C TYR A 23 -6.54 3.19 -1.46
N ASN A 24 -7.79 3.66 -1.45
CA ASN A 24 -8.23 4.78 -2.29
C ASN A 24 -7.99 6.14 -1.63
N VAL A 25 -7.96 6.17 -0.29
CA VAL A 25 -7.84 7.41 0.48
C VAL A 25 -6.40 7.97 0.56
N PRO A 26 -5.33 7.18 0.75
CA PRO A 26 -4.02 7.73 1.12
C PRO A 26 -3.37 8.64 0.07
N ASN A 27 -3.60 8.39 -1.23
CA ASN A 27 -3.06 9.26 -2.28
C ASN A 27 -3.82 10.59 -2.36
N LYS A 28 -5.14 10.58 -2.15
CA LYS A 28 -5.93 11.81 -2.09
C LYS A 28 -5.53 12.66 -0.88
N ALA A 29 -5.39 12.03 0.29
CA ALA A 29 -4.93 12.71 1.50
C ALA A 29 -3.56 13.36 1.30
N LEU A 30 -2.64 12.70 0.57
CA LEU A 30 -1.35 13.29 0.23
C LEU A 30 -1.49 14.47 -0.74
N SER A 31 -2.28 14.32 -1.80
CA SER A 31 -2.54 15.39 -2.76
C SER A 31 -3.21 16.63 -2.14
N ASP A 32 -4.09 16.44 -1.15
CA ASP A 32 -4.79 17.51 -0.45
C ASP A 32 -3.93 18.17 0.65
N GLY A 33 -2.79 17.59 0.99
CA GLY A 33 -1.93 18.06 2.09
C GLY A 33 -2.37 17.60 3.49
N ASP A 34 -3.27 16.63 3.60
CA ASP A 34 -3.71 16.05 4.88
C ASP A 34 -2.63 15.17 5.54
N ILE A 35 -1.65 14.71 4.76
CA ILE A 35 -0.46 13.95 5.18
C ILE A 35 0.74 14.36 4.32
N ASP A 36 1.95 14.30 4.88
CA ASP A 36 3.18 14.66 4.16
C ASP A 36 3.76 13.51 3.31
N MET A 37 3.44 12.27 3.69
CA MET A 37 3.87 11.06 2.98
C MET A 37 2.96 9.88 3.27
N ASN A 38 2.94 8.90 2.36
CA ASN A 38 2.29 7.61 2.57
C ASN A 38 3.24 6.44 2.21
N ALA A 39 3.00 5.28 2.80
CA ALA A 39 3.80 4.07 2.55
C ALA A 39 2.91 2.81 2.63
N PHE A 40 2.09 2.62 1.60
CA PHE A 40 1.13 1.51 1.52
C PHE A 40 1.13 0.77 0.17
N GLN A 41 1.70 1.38 -0.88
CA GLN A 41 1.50 0.99 -2.27
C GLN A 41 2.82 0.58 -2.96
N HIS A 42 2.69 -0.13 -4.07
CA HIS A 42 3.78 -0.41 -5.02
C HIS A 42 3.70 0.51 -6.25
N PHE A 43 4.77 0.56 -7.05
CA PHE A 43 4.89 1.44 -8.22
C PHE A 43 3.74 1.34 -9.23
N ALA A 44 3.23 0.14 -9.51
CA ALA A 44 2.14 -0.05 -10.47
C ALA A 44 0.85 0.66 -10.02
N PHE A 45 0.51 0.57 -8.74
CA PHE A 45 -0.67 1.22 -8.16
C PHE A 45 -0.55 2.74 -8.22
N LEU A 46 0.61 3.30 -7.86
CA LEU A 46 0.87 4.74 -7.99
C LEU A 46 0.74 5.21 -9.45
N ASN A 47 1.27 4.43 -10.39
CA ASN A 47 1.18 4.75 -11.82
C ASN A 47 -0.27 4.75 -12.32
N GLU A 48 -1.10 3.79 -11.92
CA GLU A 48 -2.53 3.79 -12.26
C GLU A 48 -3.27 4.95 -11.60
N TYR A 49 -2.96 5.28 -10.34
CA TYR A 49 -3.52 6.44 -9.66
C TYR A 49 -3.23 7.74 -10.42
N LYS A 50 -1.98 7.97 -10.83
CA LYS A 50 -1.56 9.15 -11.62
C LYS A 50 -2.16 9.17 -13.04
N LYS A 51 -2.47 8.01 -13.61
CA LYS A 51 -3.20 7.96 -14.89
C LYS A 51 -4.63 8.46 -14.73
N ALA A 52 -5.29 8.10 -13.63
CA ALA A 52 -6.65 8.51 -13.32
C ALA A 52 -6.75 9.96 -12.80
N HIS A 53 -5.72 10.46 -12.09
CA HIS A 53 -5.67 11.79 -11.49
C HIS A 53 -4.48 12.57 -12.06
N LYS A 54 -4.69 13.27 -13.18
CA LYS A 54 -3.62 13.90 -13.97
C LYS A 54 -2.94 15.07 -13.27
N ASP A 55 -3.62 15.67 -12.31
CA ASP A 55 -3.20 16.76 -11.44
C ASP A 55 -2.45 16.28 -10.20
N ALA A 56 -2.42 14.98 -9.92
CA ALA A 56 -1.70 14.43 -8.79
C ALA A 56 -0.17 14.51 -8.98
N ASP A 57 0.45 15.49 -8.34
CA ASP A 57 1.90 15.64 -8.28
C ASP A 57 2.52 14.82 -7.13
N ILE A 58 2.42 13.50 -7.26
CA ILE A 58 2.99 12.55 -6.30
C ILE A 58 4.07 11.70 -7.00
N SER A 59 5.15 11.40 -6.27
CA SER A 59 6.24 10.53 -6.73
C SER A 59 6.74 9.63 -5.60
N ALA A 60 7.42 8.55 -5.97
CA ALA A 60 8.05 7.65 -5.00
C ALA A 60 9.40 8.24 -4.56
N VAL A 61 9.56 8.46 -3.26
CA VAL A 61 10.81 8.98 -2.66
C VAL A 61 11.78 7.86 -2.30
N SER A 62 11.26 6.73 -1.82
CA SER A 62 12.07 5.55 -1.43
C SER A 62 11.23 4.28 -1.50
N THR A 63 11.90 3.13 -1.53
CA THR A 63 11.26 1.82 -1.36
C THR A 63 11.18 1.44 0.12
N THR A 64 10.20 0.62 0.48
CA THR A 64 10.07 0.10 1.85
C THR A 64 10.38 -1.39 1.90
N VAL A 65 9.56 -2.21 1.25
CA VAL A 65 9.67 -3.66 1.24
C VAL A 65 9.18 -4.23 -0.08
N LEU A 66 9.64 -5.45 -0.41
CA LEU A 66 8.96 -6.30 -1.36
C LEU A 66 8.02 -7.23 -0.59
N ALA A 67 6.72 -7.12 -0.82
CA ALA A 67 5.70 -7.98 -0.22
C ALA A 67 5.12 -8.93 -1.30
N PRO A 68 5.57 -10.19 -1.38
CA PRO A 68 5.08 -11.13 -2.39
C PRO A 68 3.58 -11.38 -2.24
N LEU A 69 2.85 -11.34 -3.36
CA LEU A 69 1.45 -11.82 -3.39
C LEU A 69 1.43 -13.33 -3.18
N GLY A 70 0.44 -13.80 -2.43
CA GLY A 70 0.22 -15.21 -2.16
C GLY A 70 -1.13 -15.69 -2.70
N ILE A 71 -1.19 -16.98 -3.00
CA ILE A 71 -2.46 -17.68 -3.23
C ILE A 71 -2.80 -18.38 -1.92
N TYR A 72 -4.04 -18.23 -1.46
CA TYR A 72 -4.51 -18.77 -0.19
C TYR A 72 -5.79 -19.58 -0.39
N SER A 73 -5.97 -20.60 0.45
CA SER A 73 -7.21 -21.37 0.55
C SER A 73 -7.35 -21.98 1.93
N ASP A 74 -8.53 -21.85 2.52
CA ASP A 74 -8.84 -22.48 3.81
C ASP A 74 -8.94 -24.01 3.68
N ASP A 75 -9.41 -24.50 2.52
CA ASP A 75 -9.67 -25.93 2.27
C ASP A 75 -8.57 -26.65 1.49
N ILE A 76 -8.00 -26.00 0.47
CA ILE A 76 -7.05 -26.62 -0.47
C ILE A 76 -5.62 -26.33 -0.02
N LYS A 77 -4.88 -27.36 0.39
CA LYS A 77 -3.49 -27.21 0.89
C LYS A 77 -2.40 -27.50 -0.15
N ASP A 78 -2.78 -27.99 -1.32
CA ASP A 78 -1.88 -28.25 -2.44
C ASP A 78 -2.50 -27.71 -3.73
N ILE A 79 -1.79 -26.77 -4.37
CA ILE A 79 -2.23 -26.11 -5.60
C ILE A 79 -2.54 -27.12 -6.72
N LYS A 80 -1.88 -28.29 -6.73
CA LYS A 80 -2.13 -29.36 -7.72
C LYS A 80 -3.47 -30.06 -7.54
N LYS A 81 -4.17 -29.83 -6.41
CA LYS A 81 -5.49 -30.41 -6.10
C LYS A 81 -6.64 -29.46 -6.41
N VAL A 82 -6.38 -28.30 -6.99
CA VAL A 82 -7.43 -27.38 -7.44
C VAL A 82 -8.25 -28.07 -8.53
N LYS A 83 -9.56 -28.18 -8.29
CA LYS A 83 -10.49 -28.85 -9.21
C LYS A 83 -10.89 -27.91 -10.34
N ASN A 84 -11.25 -28.48 -11.49
CA ASN A 84 -11.89 -27.71 -12.55
C ASN A 84 -13.18 -27.06 -12.03
N GLY A 85 -13.43 -25.82 -12.41
CA GLY A 85 -14.56 -25.01 -11.93
C GLY A 85 -14.35 -24.36 -10.55
N ALA A 86 -13.15 -24.45 -9.95
CA ALA A 86 -12.85 -23.71 -8.73
C ALA A 86 -12.97 -22.20 -8.96
N LYS A 87 -13.50 -21.49 -7.96
CA LYS A 87 -13.62 -20.03 -7.97
C LYS A 87 -12.35 -19.41 -7.40
N VAL A 88 -11.83 -18.40 -8.10
CA VAL A 88 -10.67 -17.62 -7.68
C VAL A 88 -11.10 -16.18 -7.50
N ILE A 89 -10.78 -15.59 -6.35
CA ILE A 89 -10.98 -14.17 -6.08
C ILE A 89 -9.62 -13.48 -6.23
N VAL A 90 -9.56 -12.40 -7.00
CA VAL A 90 -8.37 -11.57 -7.17
C VAL A 90 -8.70 -10.13 -6.77
N ALA A 91 -7.68 -9.38 -6.36
CA ALA A 91 -7.79 -7.94 -6.21
C ALA A 91 -8.17 -7.31 -7.55
N LYS A 92 -9.03 -6.29 -7.50
CA LYS A 92 -9.47 -5.53 -8.68
C LYS A 92 -8.51 -4.39 -8.96
#